data_AF-A0A1X2HBR9-F1
#
_entry.id   AF-A0A1X2HBR9-F1
#
_cell.length_a   1.000
_cell.length_b   1.000
_cell.length_c   1.000
_cell.angle_alpha   90.00
_cell.angle_beta   90.00
_cell.angle_gamma   90.00
#
_symmetry.space_group_name_H-M   'P 1'
#
loop_
_entity.id
_entity.type
_entity.pdbx_description
1 polymer ?
#
loop_
_entity_poly.entity_id
_entity_poly.type
_entity_poly.pdbx_seq_one_letter_code
_entity_poly.pdbx_strand_id
1 'polypeptide(L)'
;SNGYKYLYLYTRHRMTVSNLRSILAKLKVDNSRILDVYFPDRQIAALLVHNAYAPVFQEQMAQKGVSLNKDFDPLNLAIIHDPAMQGLTLEERQEKARAVHKCQLLVALNIIRDPVKISAARSFRRQNWITHEDLTAVLET
;
A
#
# COMPACT_ATOMS: atom_id res chain seq x y z
N SER A 1 -6.57 16.48 -3.31
CA SER A 1 -5.69 16.64 -2.13
C SER A 1 -4.28 16.20 -2.49
N ASN A 2 -3.25 16.89 -1.97
CA ASN A 2 -1.83 16.63 -2.28
C ASN A 2 -1.26 15.52 -1.39
N GLY A 3 -1.70 14.29 -1.60
CA GLY A 3 -1.27 13.14 -0.82
C GLY A 3 -1.39 11.83 -1.58
N TYR A 4 -1.05 10.75 -0.91
CA TYR A 4 -1.05 9.40 -1.48
C TYR A 4 -1.81 8.46 -0.56
N LYS A 5 -2.46 7.48 -1.17
CA LYS A 5 -3.21 6.44 -0.47
C LYS A 5 -2.98 5.09 -1.11
N TYR A 6 -3.15 4.04 -0.32
CA TYR A 6 -3.29 2.69 -0.85
C TYR A 6 -4.74 2.45 -1.27
N LEU A 7 -4.90 1.81 -2.42
CA LEU A 7 -6.13 1.21 -2.89
C LEU A 7 -6.00 -0.30 -2.77
N TYR A 8 -7.02 -0.96 -2.23
CA TYR A 8 -6.99 -2.40 -2.02
C TYR A 8 -7.91 -3.11 -3.02
N LEU A 9 -7.38 -4.17 -3.63
CA LEU A 9 -8.10 -5.04 -4.56
C LEU A 9 -8.16 -6.45 -4.00
N TYR A 10 -9.31 -7.10 -4.18
CA TYR A 10 -9.39 -8.54 -3.99
C TYR A 10 -8.62 -9.26 -5.09
N THR A 11 -7.83 -10.26 -4.70
CA THR A 11 -7.16 -11.17 -5.62
C THR A 11 -7.58 -12.60 -5.30
N ARG A 12 -7.77 -13.42 -6.34
CA ARG A 12 -8.14 -14.84 -6.15
C ARG A 12 -7.01 -15.63 -5.49
N HIS A 13 -5.78 -15.28 -5.83
CA HIS A 13 -4.56 -15.86 -5.31
C HIS A 13 -3.46 -14.80 -5.33
N ARG A 14 -2.45 -14.98 -4.48
CA ARG A 14 -1.22 -14.19 -4.54
C ARG A 14 -0.53 -14.44 -5.88
N MET A 15 -0.15 -13.36 -6.56
CA MET A 15 0.59 -13.40 -7.82
C MET A 15 1.82 -12.51 -7.73
N THR A 16 2.70 -12.57 -8.73
CA THR A 16 3.84 -11.65 -8.78
C THR A 16 3.38 -10.22 -9.05
N VAL A 17 4.17 -9.23 -8.61
CA VAL A 17 3.91 -7.81 -8.91
C VAL A 17 3.84 -7.58 -10.42
N SER A 18 4.73 -8.20 -11.20
CA SER A 18 4.74 -8.11 -12.67
C SER A 18 3.46 -8.65 -13.31
N ASN A 19 2.91 -9.75 -12.79
CA ASN A 19 1.64 -10.30 -13.28
C ASN A 19 0.48 -9.35 -12.97
N LEU A 20 0.41 -8.81 -11.76
CA LEU A 20 -0.63 -7.85 -11.40
C LEU A 20 -0.56 -6.59 -12.26
N ARG A 21 0.64 -6.03 -12.46
CA ARG A 21 0.85 -4.88 -13.35
C ARG A 21 0.44 -5.17 -14.79
N SER A 22 0.71 -6.37 -15.29
CA SER A 22 0.28 -6.82 -16.61
C SER A 22 -1.24 -6.93 -16.73
N ILE A 23 -1.93 -7.42 -15.69
CA ILE A 23 -3.39 -7.44 -15.63
C ILE A 23 -3.95 -6.02 -15.63
N LEU A 24 -3.41 -5.13 -14.81
CA LEU A 24 -3.81 -3.72 -14.76
C LEU A 24 -3.61 -3.02 -16.12
N ALA A 25 -2.52 -3.31 -16.82
CA ALA A 25 -2.28 -2.79 -18.18
C ALA A 25 -3.33 -3.30 -19.18
N LYS A 26 -3.72 -4.57 -19.13
CA LYS A 26 -4.83 -5.12 -19.93
C LYS A 26 -6.16 -4.45 -19.59
N LEU A 27 -6.35 -4.08 -18.31
CA LEU A 27 -7.46 -3.26 -17.85
C LEU A 27 -7.28 -1.77 -18.18
N LYS A 28 -6.34 -1.38 -19.05
CA LYS A 28 -6.13 0.02 -19.49
C LYS A 28 -5.83 1.00 -18.34
N VAL A 29 -5.36 0.48 -17.21
CA VAL A 29 -4.86 1.30 -16.11
C VAL A 29 -3.47 1.80 -16.47
N ASP A 30 -3.25 3.10 -16.21
CA ASP A 30 -1.92 3.69 -16.33
C ASP A 30 -1.02 3.21 -15.19
N ASN A 31 -0.12 2.27 -15.50
CA ASN A 31 0.82 1.70 -14.54
C ASN A 31 1.81 2.73 -13.99
N SER A 32 2.07 3.83 -14.71
CA SER A 32 2.98 4.90 -14.26
C SER A 32 2.42 5.69 -13.08
N ARG A 33 1.08 5.67 -12.92
CA ARG A 33 0.36 6.31 -11.80
C ARG A 33 0.30 5.44 -10.55
N ILE A 34 0.73 4.18 -10.64
CA ILE A 34 0.82 3.24 -9.52
C ILE A 34 2.27 3.20 -9.06
N LEU A 35 2.52 3.81 -7.91
CA LEU A 35 3.86 4.04 -7.38
C LEU A 35 4.46 2.80 -6.71
N ASP A 36 3.63 2.01 -6.05
CA ASP A 36 4.01 0.80 -5.35
C ASP A 36 2.89 -0.24 -5.44
N VAL A 37 3.27 -1.52 -5.41
CA VAL A 37 2.39 -2.68 -5.47
C VAL A 37 2.94 -3.76 -4.56
N TYR A 38 2.15 -4.17 -3.57
CA TYR A 38 2.48 -5.32 -2.72
C TYR A 38 1.22 -6.09 -2.30
N PHE A 39 1.42 -7.21 -1.60
CA PHE A 39 0.37 -8.11 -1.16
C PHE A 39 0.38 -8.19 0.38
N PRO A 40 -0.38 -7.33 1.09
CA PRO A 40 -0.42 -7.35 2.55
C PRO A 40 -1.07 -8.62 3.13
N ASP A 41 -1.93 -9.28 2.35
CA ASP A 41 -2.60 -10.52 2.74
C ASP A 41 -2.78 -11.44 1.50
N ARG A 42 -3.14 -12.71 1.71
CA ARG A 42 -3.26 -13.77 0.69
C ARG A 42 -4.15 -13.39 -0.50
N GLN A 43 -5.20 -12.62 -0.24
CA GLN A 43 -6.23 -12.26 -1.23
C GLN A 43 -6.38 -10.75 -1.41
N ILE A 44 -5.37 -9.98 -0.98
CA ILE A 44 -5.39 -8.53 -1.07
C ILE A 44 -4.15 -8.06 -1.80
N ALA A 45 -4.35 -7.24 -2.84
CA ALA A 45 -3.30 -6.43 -3.43
C ALA A 45 -3.47 -4.97 -2.99
N ALA A 46 -2.38 -4.33 -2.60
CA ALA A 46 -2.32 -2.93 -2.25
C ALA A 46 -1.61 -2.16 -3.37
N LEU A 47 -2.22 -1.07 -3.84
CA LEU A 47 -1.71 -0.20 -4.89
C LEU A 47 -1.55 1.21 -4.36
N LEU A 48 -0.32 1.73 -4.30
CA LEU A 48 -0.08 3.12 -3.90
C LEU A 48 -0.33 4.05 -5.08
N VAL A 49 -1.19 5.04 -4.89
CA VAL A 49 -1.50 6.05 -5.91
C VAL A 49 -1.58 7.45 -5.32
N HIS A 50 -1.38 8.46 -6.16
CA HIS A 50 -1.69 9.84 -5.78
C HIS A 50 -3.21 10.02 -5.61
N ASN A 51 -3.62 10.81 -4.63
CA ASN A 51 -5.03 11.04 -4.30
C ASN A 51 -5.85 11.63 -5.45
N ALA A 52 -5.23 12.40 -6.35
CA ALA A 52 -5.91 12.91 -7.54
C ALA A 52 -6.20 11.82 -8.59
N TYR A 53 -5.43 10.73 -8.61
CA TYR A 53 -5.65 9.60 -9.52
C TYR A 53 -6.60 8.55 -8.96
N ALA A 54 -6.73 8.47 -7.63
CA ALA A 54 -7.59 7.48 -6.98
C ALA A 54 -9.04 7.44 -7.50
N PRO A 55 -9.75 8.58 -7.71
CA PRO A 55 -11.10 8.56 -8.27
C PRO A 55 -11.15 8.01 -9.70
N VAL A 56 -10.19 8.40 -10.54
CA VAL A 56 -10.07 7.92 -11.93
C VAL A 56 -9.88 6.40 -11.95
N PHE A 57 -8.98 5.88 -11.11
CA PHE A 57 -8.76 4.45 -10.97
C PHE A 57 -10.04 3.73 -10.51
N GLN A 58 -10.72 4.26 -9.49
CA GLN A 58 -11.95 3.68 -8.95
C GLN A 58 -13.06 3.60 -9.99
N GLU A 59 -13.25 4.66 -10.78
CA GLU A 59 -14.22 4.70 -11.87
C GLU A 59 -13.89 3.68 -12.96
N GLN A 60 -12.63 3.62 -13.41
CA GLN A 60 -12.18 2.64 -14.40
C GLN A 60 -12.39 1.19 -13.95
N MET A 61 -12.16 0.90 -12.66
CA MET A 61 -12.41 -0.44 -12.11
C MET A 61 -13.91 -0.73 -12.03
N ALA A 62 -14.72 0.23 -11.58
CA ALA A 62 -16.16 0.08 -11.49
C ALA A 62 -16.80 -0.20 -12.86
N GLN A 63 -16.38 0.52 -13.92
CA GLN A 63 -16.82 0.30 -15.30
C GLN A 63 -16.50 -1.12 -15.81
N LYS A 64 -15.52 -1.80 -15.20
CA LYS A 64 -15.10 -3.17 -15.54
C LYS A 64 -15.66 -4.22 -14.56
N GLY A 65 -16.58 -3.83 -13.69
CA GLY A 65 -17.16 -4.70 -12.67
C GLY A 65 -16.18 -5.10 -11.56
N VAL A 66 -15.07 -4.38 -11.39
CA VAL A 66 -14.08 -4.63 -10.35
C VAL A 66 -14.35 -3.71 -9.17
N SER A 67 -14.68 -4.30 -8.02
CA SER A 67 -14.85 -3.56 -6.77
C SER A 67 -13.56 -3.52 -5.96
N LEU A 68 -13.25 -2.35 -5.40
CA LEU A 68 -12.16 -2.19 -4.45
C LEU A 68 -12.60 -2.64 -3.05
N ASN A 69 -11.68 -3.19 -2.29
CA ASN A 69 -11.89 -3.43 -0.86
C ASN A 69 -11.68 -2.12 -0.10
N LYS A 70 -12.77 -1.55 0.44
CA LYS A 70 -12.73 -0.29 1.21
C LYS A 70 -12.53 -0.51 2.71
N ASP A 71 -12.73 -1.74 3.17
CA ASP A 71 -12.75 -2.12 4.59
C ASP A 71 -11.45 -2.78 5.03
N PHE A 72 -10.52 -3.00 4.10
CA PHE A 72 -9.19 -3.53 4.42
C PHE A 72 -8.41 -2.53 5.27
N ASP A 73 -8.08 -2.93 6.49
CA ASP A 73 -7.22 -2.18 7.39
C ASP A 73 -5.84 -2.87 7.48
N PRO A 74 -4.75 -2.25 6.95
CA PRO A 74 -3.40 -2.81 7.01
C PRO A 74 -2.83 -2.92 8.44
N LEU A 75 -3.51 -2.35 9.44
CA LEU A 75 -3.14 -2.42 10.85
C LEU A 75 -3.99 -3.44 11.63
N ASN A 76 -4.87 -4.19 10.95
CA ASN A 76 -5.65 -5.23 11.57
C ASN A 76 -4.74 -6.34 12.12
N LEU A 77 -4.99 -6.72 13.37
CA LEU A 77 -4.26 -7.75 14.10
C LEU A 77 -4.26 -9.12 13.41
N ALA A 78 -5.27 -9.40 12.60
CA ALA A 78 -5.43 -10.65 11.88
C ALA A 78 -4.64 -10.72 10.56
N ILE A 79 -3.93 -9.64 10.17
CA ILE A 79 -3.14 -9.63 8.94
C ILE A 79 -1.99 -10.62 8.96
N ILE A 80 -1.39 -10.81 10.14
CA ILE A 80 -0.23 -11.70 10.27
C ILE A 80 -0.71 -13.09 10.67
N HIS A 81 -0.78 -13.98 9.67
CA HIS A 81 -1.25 -15.37 9.81
C HIS A 81 -0.19 -16.33 10.40
N ASP A 82 0.78 -15.83 11.15
CA ASP A 82 1.88 -16.64 11.70
C ASP A 82 1.42 -17.36 12.99
N PRO A 83 1.48 -18.70 13.05
CA PRO A 83 1.16 -19.47 14.26
C PRO A 83 1.92 -19.00 15.51
N ALA A 84 3.13 -18.47 15.36
CA ALA A 84 3.92 -17.91 16.46
C ALA A 84 3.26 -16.69 17.11
N MET A 85 2.24 -16.09 16.48
CA MET A 85 1.47 -14.98 17.06
C MET A 85 0.38 -15.42 18.03
N GLN A 86 0.02 -16.71 18.06
CA GLN A 86 -1.09 -17.20 18.88
C GLN A 86 -0.87 -16.93 20.39
N GLY A 87 0.37 -16.93 20.86
CA GLY A 87 0.72 -16.64 22.26
C GLY A 87 0.91 -15.16 22.59
N LEU A 88 0.87 -14.25 21.62
CA LEU A 88 1.10 -12.83 21.83
C LEU A 88 -0.17 -12.13 22.32
N THR A 89 0.03 -11.11 23.16
CA THR A 89 -1.01 -10.17 23.58
C THR A 89 -1.53 -9.34 22.40
N LEU A 90 -2.69 -8.70 22.61
CA LEU A 90 -3.29 -7.81 21.62
C LEU A 90 -2.35 -6.66 21.22
N GLU A 91 -1.67 -6.08 22.21
CA GLU A 91 -0.76 -4.96 22.05
C GLU A 91 0.48 -5.35 21.23
N GLU A 92 1.10 -6.49 21.55
CA GLU A 92 2.24 -7.00 20.80
C GLU A 92 1.88 -7.30 19.33
N ARG A 93 0.68 -7.85 19.09
CA ARG A 93 0.20 -8.08 17.72
C ARG A 93 -0.03 -6.76 16.99
N GLN A 94 -0.57 -5.74 17.66
CA GLN A 94 -0.78 -4.42 17.08
C GLN A 94 0.55 -3.77 16.69
N GLU A 95 1.55 -3.86 17.57
CA GLU A 95 2.87 -3.31 17.31
C GLU A 95 3.55 -4.02 16.14
N LYS A 96 3.44 -5.36 16.05
CA LYS A 96 3.93 -6.10 14.90
C LYS A 96 3.23 -5.73 13.59
N ALA A 97 1.90 -5.56 13.60
CA ALA A 97 1.16 -5.12 12.41
C ALA A 97 1.62 -3.71 11.97
N ARG A 98 1.81 -2.79 12.90
CA ARG A 98 2.37 -1.45 12.63
C ARG A 98 3.79 -1.53 12.06
N ALA A 99 4.66 -2.36 12.65
CA ALA A 99 6.02 -2.54 12.17
C ALA A 99 6.07 -3.11 10.75
N VAL A 100 5.25 -4.11 10.43
CA VAL A 100 5.14 -4.67 9.08
C VAL A 100 4.63 -3.62 8.10
N HIS A 101 3.57 -2.88 8.45
CA HIS A 101 3.04 -1.84 7.58
C HIS A 101 4.06 -0.72 7.33
N LYS A 102 4.72 -0.23 8.38
CA LYS A 102 5.81 0.76 8.27
C LYS A 102 6.96 0.26 7.41
N CYS A 103 7.38 -1.00 7.57
CA CYS A 103 8.42 -1.59 6.73
C CYS A 103 8.04 -1.55 5.24
N GLN A 104 6.80 -1.89 4.89
CA GLN A 104 6.34 -1.81 3.49
C GLN A 104 6.31 -0.38 2.96
N LEU A 105 5.94 0.60 3.79
CA LEU A 105 5.97 2.02 3.41
C LEU A 105 7.39 2.50 3.10
N LEU A 106 8.38 2.08 3.90
CA LEU A 106 9.79 2.41 3.66
C LEU A 106 10.34 1.72 2.40
N VAL A 107 9.96 0.47 2.16
CA VAL A 107 10.28 -0.24 0.90
C VAL A 107 9.70 0.49 -0.30
N ALA A 108 8.44 0.95 -0.21
CA ALA A 108 7.81 1.75 -1.24
C ALA A 108 8.59 3.05 -1.52
N LEU A 109 9.05 3.75 -0.48
CA LEU A 109 9.85 4.97 -0.67
C LEU A 109 11.21 4.68 -1.33
N ASN A 110 11.83 3.53 -1.06
CA ASN A 110 13.10 3.15 -1.70
C ASN A 110 12.97 2.87 -3.21
N ILE A 111 11.78 2.46 -3.68
CA ILE A 111 11.55 2.19 -5.11
C ILE A 111 11.03 3.40 -5.89
N ILE A 112 10.39 4.36 -5.20
CA ILE A 112 9.84 5.56 -5.83
C ILE A 112 10.99 6.53 -6.16
N ARG A 113 10.94 7.12 -7.36
CA ARG A 113 11.95 8.10 -7.81
C ARG A 113 11.66 9.51 -7.30
N ASP A 114 12.71 10.31 -7.16
CA ASP A 114 12.58 11.74 -6.89
C ASP A 114 12.01 12.49 -8.11
N PRO A 115 11.20 13.55 -7.92
CA PRO A 115 10.80 14.20 -6.66
C PRO A 115 9.55 13.57 -5.99
N VAL A 116 8.97 12.53 -6.58
CA VAL A 116 7.72 11.92 -6.08
C VAL A 116 7.94 11.27 -4.72
N LYS A 117 9.11 10.66 -4.48
CA LYS A 117 9.50 10.06 -3.20
C LYS A 117 9.37 11.05 -2.05
N ILE A 118 9.98 12.24 -2.17
CA ILE A 118 9.92 13.31 -1.16
C ILE A 118 8.48 13.71 -0.86
N SER A 119 7.65 13.86 -1.90
CA SER A 119 6.24 14.20 -1.76
C SER A 119 5.45 13.09 -1.04
N ALA A 120 5.71 11.83 -1.40
CA ALA A 120 5.11 10.65 -0.77
C ALA A 120 5.51 10.52 0.70
N ALA A 121 6.80 10.65 1.02
CA ALA A 121 7.31 10.59 2.38
C ALA A 121 6.67 11.66 3.28
N ARG A 122 6.56 12.91 2.81
CA ARG A 122 5.85 13.98 3.52
C ARG A 122 4.37 13.65 3.73
N SER A 123 3.71 13.03 2.76
CA SER A 123 2.33 12.55 2.90
C SER A 123 2.20 11.42 3.91
N PHE A 124 3.13 10.47 3.93
CA PHE A 124 3.14 9.37 4.89
C PHE A 124 3.33 9.90 6.31
N ARG A 125 4.23 10.88 6.50
CA ARG A 125 4.40 11.54 7.79
C ARG A 125 3.14 12.23 8.27
N ARG A 126 2.45 12.99 7.40
CA ARG A 126 1.16 13.64 7.75
C ARG A 126 0.06 12.66 8.13
N GLN A 127 0.13 11.42 7.64
CA GLN A 127 -0.81 10.34 7.95
C GLN A 127 -0.38 9.53 9.18
N ASN A 128 0.70 9.92 9.87
CA ASN A 128 1.32 9.16 10.96
C ASN A 128 1.72 7.72 10.59
N TRP A 129 1.98 7.48 9.30
CA TRP A 129 2.41 6.19 8.78
C TRP A 129 3.91 5.93 9.00
N ILE A 130 4.69 7.02 9.05
CA ILE A 130 6.12 7.00 9.35
C ILE A 130 6.44 8.07 10.41
N THR A 131 7.56 7.91 11.12
CA THR A 131 8.03 8.82 12.15
C THR A 131 8.74 10.03 11.53
N HIS A 132 9.12 11.00 12.36
CA HIS A 132 9.87 12.16 11.87
C HIS A 132 11.28 11.76 11.43
N GLU A 133 11.90 10.85 12.17
CA GLU A 133 13.23 10.30 11.91
C GLU A 133 13.25 9.58 10.56
N ASP A 134 12.23 8.76 10.27
CA ASP A 134 12.08 8.12 8.96
C ASP A 134 12.01 9.14 7.81
N LEU A 135 11.26 10.23 8.01
CA LEU A 135 11.15 11.28 7.01
C LEU A 135 12.51 11.96 6.79
N THR A 136 13.21 12.32 7.86
CA THR A 136 14.53 12.96 7.77
C THR A 136 15.50 12.07 7.01
N ALA A 137 15.57 10.78 7.34
CA ALA A 137 16.42 9.83 6.64
C ALA A 137 16.14 9.76 5.13
N VAL A 138 14.86 9.82 4.72
CA VAL A 138 14.46 9.83 3.30
C VAL A 138 14.83 11.14 2.60
N LEU A 139 14.89 12.26 3.31
CA LEU A 139 15.27 13.56 2.73
C LEU A 139 16.79 13.72 2.58
N GLU A 140 17.58 12.88 3.24
CA GLU A 140 19.05 12.87 3.19
C GLU A 140 19.62 11.95 2.09
N THR A 141 18.78 11.11 1.46
CA THR A 141 19.17 10.26 0.31
C THR A 141 19.09 10.98 -1.02
#